data_AF-A0A0N1BDY5-F1
#
_entry.id   AF-A0A0N1BDY5-F1
#
_cell.length_a   1.000
_cell.length_b   1.000
_cell.length_c   1.000
_cell.angle_alpha   90.00
_cell.angle_beta   90.00
_cell.angle_gamma   90.00
#
_symmetry.space_group_name_H-M   'P 1'
#
loop_
_entity.id
_entity.type
_entity.pdbx_description
1 polymer ?
#
loop_
_entity_poly.entity_id
_entity_poly.type
_entity_poly.pdbx_seq_one_letter_code
_entity_poly.pdbx_strand_id
1 'polypeptide(L)'
;MQAEAIDPARRTATATAVAAVGRAAARTGVDFSYLLTQAKLESGLATTARAATSSARGLFQFTAGTWLETVRRHGADHGLGWAAQALAGGAANAGATVRATILALRDDPEASALMAGELARDNDAALGGVLGRAAGPTELYLAHFLGPAGAGKFLSALATAPQTAAATLLPAAAAANRGVFFAADGAPRSLAEIHARFAAKFGEGAGGATPASGNALPENTAPAAIDAPAAAARAAYLLLAELGG
;
A
#
# COMPACT_ATOMS: atom_id res chain seq x y z
N MET A 1 -33.53 11.67 14.96
CA MET A 1 -32.27 11.15 14.42
C MET A 1 -32.38 11.14 12.90
N GLN A 2 -31.88 12.19 12.24
CA GLN A 2 -31.79 12.18 10.78
C GLN A 2 -30.51 11.42 10.42
N ALA A 3 -30.66 10.36 9.63
CA ALA A 3 -29.51 9.71 9.00
C ALA A 3 -28.85 10.75 8.09
N GLU A 4 -27.60 11.11 8.38
CA GLU A 4 -26.82 12.01 7.54
C GLU A 4 -26.67 11.35 6.17
N ALA A 5 -27.40 11.89 5.18
CA ALA A 5 -27.36 11.38 3.82
C ALA A 5 -25.93 11.51 3.29
N ILE A 6 -25.25 10.38 3.06
CA ILE A 6 -23.89 10.39 2.52
C ILE A 6 -23.90 11.18 1.21
N ASP A 7 -23.04 12.19 1.13
CA ASP A 7 -22.82 13.04 -0.04
C ASP A 7 -22.68 12.17 -1.32
N PRO A 8 -23.49 12.39 -2.37
CA PRO A 8 -23.37 11.71 -3.66
C PRO A 8 -21.94 11.68 -4.21
N ALA A 9 -21.16 12.76 -4.06
CA ALA A 9 -19.78 12.81 -4.54
C ALA A 9 -18.88 11.82 -3.79
N ARG A 10 -19.07 11.69 -2.47
CA ARG A 10 -18.35 10.73 -1.64
C ARG A 10 -18.70 9.29 -2.01
N ARG A 11 -19.97 9.01 -2.34
CA ARG A 11 -20.40 7.68 -2.83
C ARG A 11 -19.72 7.33 -4.15
N THR A 12 -19.69 8.26 -5.10
CA THR A 12 -19.01 8.08 -6.39
C THR A 12 -17.51 7.82 -6.20
N ALA A 13 -16.83 8.65 -5.39
CA ALA A 13 -15.40 8.46 -5.10
C ALA A 13 -15.10 7.09 -4.46
N THR A 14 -15.96 6.65 -3.54
CA THR A 14 -15.85 5.33 -2.90
C THR A 14 -16.01 4.21 -3.94
N ALA A 15 -17.01 4.31 -4.83
CA ALA A 15 -17.22 3.33 -5.89
C ALA A 15 -16.03 3.26 -6.86
N THR A 16 -15.47 4.41 -7.24
CA THR A 16 -14.27 4.49 -8.07
C THR A 16 -13.08 3.81 -7.40
N ALA A 17 -12.85 4.06 -6.10
CA ALA A 17 -11.77 3.44 -5.35
C ALA A 17 -11.92 1.90 -5.30
N VAL A 18 -13.12 1.40 -4.99
CA VAL A 18 -13.38 -0.05 -4.94
C VAL A 18 -13.18 -0.71 -6.31
N ALA A 19 -13.62 -0.07 -7.39
CA ALA A 19 -13.44 -0.58 -8.74
C ALA A 19 -11.95 -0.65 -9.14
N ALA A 20 -11.16 0.38 -8.80
CA ALA A 20 -9.72 0.38 -9.01
C ALA A 20 -9.01 -0.74 -8.24
N VAL A 21 -9.41 -0.97 -6.98
CA VAL A 21 -8.90 -2.09 -6.17
C VAL A 21 -9.23 -3.44 -6.82
N GLY A 22 -10.45 -3.62 -7.35
CA GLY A 22 -10.85 -4.82 -8.06
C GLY A 22 -9.99 -5.10 -9.30
N ARG A 23 -9.74 -4.07 -10.12
CA ARG A 23 -8.88 -4.20 -11.30
C ARG A 23 -7.42 -4.47 -10.94
N ALA A 24 -6.90 -3.81 -9.90
CA ALA A 24 -5.55 -4.05 -9.42
C ALA A 24 -5.37 -5.48 -8.88
N ALA A 25 -6.33 -5.99 -8.11
CA ALA A 25 -6.33 -7.38 -7.66
C ALA A 25 -6.28 -8.35 -8.85
N ALA A 26 -7.13 -8.15 -9.86
CA ALA A 26 -7.14 -8.97 -11.07
C ALA A 26 -5.81 -8.93 -11.86
N ARG A 27 -5.19 -7.75 -11.97
CA ARG A 27 -3.96 -7.54 -12.75
C ARG A 27 -2.69 -8.03 -12.05
N THR A 28 -2.62 -7.87 -10.73
CA THR A 28 -1.44 -8.21 -9.94
C THR A 28 -1.52 -9.63 -9.36
N GLY A 29 -2.71 -10.22 -9.28
CA GLY A 29 -2.95 -11.51 -8.64
C GLY A 29 -3.00 -11.46 -7.11
N VAL A 30 -2.90 -10.26 -6.51
CA VAL A 30 -3.08 -10.06 -5.08
C VAL A 30 -4.57 -10.14 -4.72
N ASP A 31 -4.87 -10.74 -3.58
CA ASP A 31 -6.25 -10.90 -3.11
C ASP A 31 -6.99 -9.55 -3.00
N PHE A 32 -8.22 -9.52 -3.52
CA PHE A 32 -9.06 -8.32 -3.51
C PHE A 32 -9.41 -7.87 -2.09
N SER A 33 -9.74 -8.82 -1.20
CA SER A 33 -10.15 -8.51 0.18
C SER A 33 -8.99 -7.92 0.96
N TYR A 34 -7.76 -8.41 0.74
CA TYR A 34 -6.55 -7.81 1.27
C TYR A 34 -6.38 -6.36 0.82
N LEU A 35 -6.37 -6.10 -0.50
CA LEU A 35 -6.16 -4.75 -1.03
C LEU A 35 -7.27 -3.78 -0.60
N LEU A 36 -8.52 -4.25 -0.58
CA LEU A 36 -9.65 -3.43 -0.13
C LEU A 36 -9.55 -3.10 1.36
N THR A 37 -9.16 -4.07 2.18
CA THR A 37 -8.97 -3.85 3.63
C THR A 37 -7.82 -2.89 3.88
N GLN A 38 -6.70 -3.05 3.17
CA GLN A 38 -5.58 -2.12 3.23
C GLN A 38 -6.01 -0.70 2.84
N ALA A 39 -6.71 -0.50 1.72
CA ALA A 39 -7.20 0.83 1.31
C ALA A 39 -8.15 1.47 2.34
N LYS A 40 -9.00 0.68 3.00
CA LYS A 40 -9.86 1.15 4.10
C LYS A 40 -9.04 1.57 5.33
N LEU A 41 -8.03 0.80 5.70
CA LEU A 41 -7.15 1.11 6.83
C LEU A 41 -6.32 2.37 6.59
N GLU A 42 -5.79 2.53 5.38
CA GLU A 42 -4.89 3.63 5.04
C GLU A 42 -5.61 4.97 4.83
N SER A 43 -6.74 4.97 4.12
CA SER A 43 -7.40 6.22 3.72
C SER A 43 -8.92 6.26 3.97
N GLY A 44 -9.52 5.17 4.45
CA GLY A 44 -10.98 5.03 4.47
C GLY A 44 -11.58 5.09 3.05
N LEU A 45 -10.84 4.63 2.04
CA LEU A 45 -11.18 4.70 0.60
C LEU A 45 -11.14 6.12 -0.02
N ALA A 46 -10.51 7.09 0.64
CA ALA A 46 -10.31 8.42 0.09
C ALA A 46 -9.11 8.47 -0.86
N THR A 47 -9.38 8.70 -2.15
CA THR A 47 -8.36 8.64 -3.23
C THR A 47 -7.32 9.76 -3.15
N THR A 48 -7.64 10.88 -2.50
CA THR A 48 -6.77 12.06 -2.36
C THR A 48 -6.34 12.32 -0.91
N ALA A 49 -6.48 11.32 -0.02
CA ALA A 49 -6.11 11.45 1.39
C ALA A 49 -4.65 11.90 1.56
N ARG A 50 -4.40 12.77 2.55
CA ARG A 50 -3.06 13.29 2.84
C ARG A 50 -2.78 13.21 4.34
N ALA A 51 -1.68 12.56 4.69
CA ALA A 51 -1.22 12.55 6.07
C ALA A 51 -0.70 13.94 6.48
N ALA A 52 -0.95 14.32 7.75
CA ALA A 52 -0.50 15.61 8.28
C ALA A 52 1.01 15.63 8.60
N THR A 53 1.58 14.48 8.94
CA THR A 53 2.92 14.36 9.53
C THR A 53 3.94 13.67 8.63
N SER A 54 3.54 13.27 7.42
CA SER A 54 4.41 12.57 6.48
C SER A 54 4.10 12.93 5.04
N SER A 55 4.87 12.38 4.10
CA SER A 55 4.59 12.52 2.67
C SER A 55 3.49 11.57 2.17
N ALA A 56 2.92 10.73 3.04
CA ALA A 56 1.90 9.75 2.68
C ALA A 56 0.69 10.41 2.01
N ARG A 57 0.30 9.86 0.85
CA ARG A 57 -0.75 10.41 0.01
C ARG A 57 -1.49 9.33 -0.76
N GLY A 58 -2.76 9.58 -1.04
CA GLY A 58 -3.58 8.76 -1.91
C GLY A 58 -4.29 7.61 -1.21
N LEU A 59 -4.98 6.80 -2.01
CA LEU A 59 -5.80 5.66 -1.58
C LEU A 59 -5.06 4.69 -0.64
N PHE A 60 -3.77 4.46 -0.90
CA PHE A 60 -2.90 3.54 -0.15
C PHE A 60 -1.80 4.25 0.66
N GLN A 61 -1.92 5.57 0.87
CA GLN A 61 -0.99 6.35 1.70
C GLN A 61 0.50 6.13 1.42
N PHE A 62 0.86 5.96 0.15
CA PHE A 62 2.26 5.84 -0.26
C PHE A 62 3.09 7.06 0.16
N THR A 63 4.22 6.82 0.83
CA THR A 63 5.25 7.85 0.99
C THR A 63 5.87 8.21 -0.36
N ALA A 64 6.51 9.38 -0.46
CA ALA A 64 7.14 9.81 -1.69
C ALA A 64 8.23 8.83 -2.16
N GLY A 65 9.07 8.34 -1.23
CA GLY A 65 10.14 7.40 -1.56
C GLY A 65 9.62 6.05 -2.03
N THR A 66 8.70 5.46 -1.27
CA THR A 66 8.10 4.16 -1.62
C THR A 66 7.38 4.24 -2.97
N TRP A 67 6.64 5.33 -3.23
CA TRP A 67 5.95 5.53 -4.49
C TRP A 67 6.90 5.54 -5.69
N LEU A 68 7.92 6.40 -5.63
CA LEU A 68 8.86 6.56 -6.74
C LEU A 68 9.60 5.25 -7.01
N GLU A 69 10.00 4.52 -5.97
CA GLU A 69 10.66 3.23 -6.16
C GLU A 69 9.72 2.18 -6.76
N THR A 70 8.47 2.13 -6.32
CA THR A 70 7.47 1.18 -6.85
C THR A 70 7.15 1.47 -8.31
N VAL A 71 6.92 2.74 -8.68
CA VAL A 71 6.70 3.17 -10.06
C VAL A 71 7.93 2.90 -10.93
N ARG A 72 9.14 3.12 -10.41
CA ARG A 72 10.38 2.83 -11.14
C ARG A 72 10.48 1.35 -11.51
N ARG A 73 10.12 0.45 -10.60
CA ARG A 73 10.20 -1.01 -10.80
C ARG A 73 9.11 -1.53 -11.70
N HIS A 74 7.86 -1.15 -11.42
CA HIS A 74 6.68 -1.83 -11.95
C HIS A 74 5.81 -0.95 -12.84
N GLY A 75 6.11 0.35 -12.94
CA GLY A 75 5.29 1.28 -13.70
C GLY A 75 5.17 0.90 -15.18
N ALA A 76 6.21 0.33 -15.78
CA ALA A 76 6.20 -0.10 -17.18
C ALA A 76 5.15 -1.18 -17.46
N ASP A 77 4.92 -2.10 -16.53
CA ASP A 77 3.97 -3.21 -16.67
C ASP A 77 2.50 -2.72 -16.63
N HIS A 78 2.29 -1.51 -16.11
CA HIS A 78 0.97 -0.95 -15.82
C HIS A 78 0.68 0.35 -16.58
N GLY A 79 1.35 0.58 -17.70
CA GLY A 79 1.09 1.75 -18.56
C GLY A 79 1.72 3.06 -18.08
N LEU A 80 2.55 3.01 -17.04
CA LEU A 80 3.38 4.11 -16.53
C LEU A 80 4.84 4.00 -16.99
N GLY A 81 5.08 3.41 -18.17
CA GLY A 81 6.44 3.19 -18.69
C GLY A 81 7.27 4.46 -18.83
N TRP A 82 6.64 5.59 -19.17
CA TRP A 82 7.32 6.89 -19.22
C TRP A 82 7.85 7.32 -17.83
N ALA A 83 7.08 7.07 -16.77
CA ALA A 83 7.45 7.41 -15.40
C ALA A 83 8.56 6.49 -14.90
N ALA A 84 8.43 5.18 -15.19
CA ALA A 84 9.47 4.20 -14.89
C ALA A 84 10.79 4.55 -15.58
N GLN A 85 10.74 4.92 -16.87
CA GLN A 85 11.90 5.34 -17.66
C GLN A 85 12.53 6.62 -17.10
N ALA A 86 11.72 7.63 -16.76
CA ALA A 86 12.22 8.87 -16.15
C ALA A 86 12.93 8.62 -14.81
N LEU A 87 12.53 7.56 -14.09
CA LEU A 87 13.13 7.16 -12.81
C LEU A 87 14.25 6.12 -12.96
N ALA A 88 14.59 5.65 -14.16
CA ALA A 88 15.53 4.55 -14.37
C ALA A 88 16.93 4.86 -13.81
N GLY A 89 17.38 6.11 -13.95
CA GLY A 89 18.62 6.60 -13.34
C GLY A 89 18.54 6.91 -11.84
N GLY A 90 17.41 6.62 -11.19
CA GLY A 90 17.12 6.96 -9.80
C GLY A 90 16.33 8.26 -9.65
N ALA A 91 15.48 8.31 -8.61
CA ALA A 91 14.55 9.43 -8.38
C ALA A 91 15.22 10.80 -8.14
N ALA A 92 16.50 10.83 -7.79
CA ALA A 92 17.26 12.08 -7.68
C ALA A 92 17.58 12.69 -9.06
N ASN A 93 17.71 11.85 -10.09
CA ASN A 93 18.14 12.24 -11.44
C ASN A 93 16.98 12.60 -12.38
N ALA A 94 15.74 12.28 -12.00
CA ALA A 94 14.56 12.56 -12.83
C ALA A 94 14.22 14.06 -12.99
N GLY A 95 14.88 14.97 -12.26
CA GLY A 95 14.52 16.38 -12.20
C GLY A 95 13.29 16.65 -11.31
N ALA A 96 13.23 17.85 -10.72
CA ALA A 96 12.22 18.17 -9.70
C ALA A 96 10.77 18.15 -10.24
N THR A 97 10.54 18.72 -11.42
CA THR A 97 9.20 18.83 -12.03
C THR A 97 8.64 17.48 -12.46
N VAL A 98 9.45 16.65 -13.10
CA VAL A 98 9.06 15.29 -13.49
C VAL A 98 8.76 14.45 -12.25
N ARG A 99 9.62 14.52 -11.23
CA ARG A 99 9.37 13.84 -9.94
C ARG A 99 8.06 14.29 -9.29
N ALA A 100 7.74 15.58 -9.30
CA ALA A 100 6.48 16.09 -8.78
C ALA A 100 5.28 15.55 -9.57
N THR A 101 5.39 15.47 -10.90
CA THR A 101 4.35 14.88 -11.78
C THR A 101 4.11 13.42 -11.45
N ILE A 102 5.19 12.63 -11.28
CA ILE A 102 5.07 11.22 -10.90
C ILE A 102 4.47 11.08 -9.50
N LEU A 103 4.86 11.92 -8.54
CA LEU A 103 4.30 11.90 -7.17
C LEU A 103 2.81 12.24 -7.11
N ALA A 104 2.30 13.02 -8.06
CA ALA A 104 0.89 13.40 -8.12
C ALA A 104 -0.01 12.21 -8.49
N LEU A 105 0.51 11.23 -9.24
CA LEU A 105 -0.20 10.00 -9.61
C LEU A 105 -0.65 9.15 -8.41
N ARG A 106 -0.17 9.44 -7.18
CA ARG A 106 -0.71 8.80 -5.96
C ARG A 106 -2.20 9.05 -5.73
N ASP A 107 -2.73 10.16 -6.27
CA ASP A 107 -4.15 10.50 -6.20
C ASP A 107 -4.99 9.72 -7.21
N ASP A 108 -4.37 9.19 -8.26
CA ASP A 108 -5.04 8.40 -9.26
C ASP A 108 -5.35 7.02 -8.63
N PRO A 109 -6.64 6.65 -8.47
CA PRO A 109 -6.99 5.44 -7.75
C PRO A 109 -6.50 4.18 -8.45
N GLU A 110 -6.44 4.17 -9.79
CA GLU A 110 -5.98 3.01 -10.57
C GLU A 110 -4.47 2.83 -10.40
N ALA A 111 -3.68 3.87 -10.62
CA ALA A 111 -2.23 3.83 -10.43
C ALA A 111 -1.87 3.50 -8.98
N SER A 112 -2.57 4.11 -8.02
CA SER A 112 -2.36 3.86 -6.59
C SER A 112 -2.64 2.40 -6.23
N ALA A 113 -3.74 1.83 -6.73
CA ALA A 113 -4.11 0.44 -6.48
C ALA A 113 -3.17 -0.57 -7.17
N LEU A 114 -2.76 -0.32 -8.42
CA LEU A 114 -1.83 -1.18 -9.14
C LEU A 114 -0.47 -1.22 -8.45
N MET A 115 0.08 -0.06 -8.07
CA MET A 115 1.34 -0.01 -7.34
C MET A 115 1.22 -0.62 -5.94
N ALA A 116 0.06 -0.54 -5.28
CA ALA A 116 -0.17 -1.23 -4.01
C ALA A 116 -0.16 -2.76 -4.16
N GLY A 117 -0.75 -3.29 -5.24
CA GLY A 117 -0.66 -4.70 -5.59
C GLY A 117 0.78 -5.14 -5.85
N GLU A 118 1.54 -4.39 -6.64
CA GLU A 118 2.94 -4.72 -6.90
C GLU A 118 3.83 -4.61 -5.66
N LEU A 119 3.62 -3.61 -4.81
CA LEU A 119 4.32 -3.53 -3.52
C LEU A 119 4.00 -4.72 -2.61
N ALA A 120 2.75 -5.19 -2.62
CA ALA A 120 2.38 -6.40 -1.87
C ALA A 120 3.07 -7.65 -2.41
N ARG A 121 3.23 -7.78 -3.75
CA ARG A 121 4.01 -8.87 -4.36
C ARG A 121 5.49 -8.81 -4.00
N ASP A 122 6.09 -7.63 -4.04
CA ASP A 122 7.48 -7.41 -3.61
C ASP A 122 7.66 -7.82 -2.14
N ASN A 123 6.70 -7.49 -1.28
CA ASN A 123 6.71 -7.89 0.13
C ASN A 123 6.53 -9.39 0.32
N ASP A 124 5.60 -10.03 -0.41
CA ASP A 124 5.43 -11.49 -0.37
C ASP A 124 6.73 -12.21 -0.75
N ALA A 125 7.34 -11.81 -1.86
CA ALA A 125 8.60 -12.37 -2.32
C ALA A 125 9.74 -12.20 -1.29
N ALA A 126 9.83 -11.02 -0.67
CA ALA A 126 10.85 -10.74 0.35
C ALA A 126 10.64 -11.57 1.64
N LEU A 127 9.38 -11.89 1.98
CA LEU A 127 9.05 -12.66 3.18
C LEU A 127 9.04 -14.17 2.95
N GLY A 128 8.87 -14.65 1.72
CA GLY A 128 8.74 -16.07 1.42
C GLY A 128 9.89 -16.93 1.97
N GLY A 129 11.13 -16.43 1.88
CA GLY A 129 12.30 -17.11 2.46
C GLY A 129 12.32 -17.13 3.99
N VAL A 130 11.73 -16.13 4.64
CA VAL A 130 11.62 -16.06 6.11
C VAL A 130 10.51 -16.99 6.62
N LEU A 131 9.39 -17.06 5.89
CA LEU A 131 8.19 -17.77 6.31
C LEU A 131 8.17 -19.24 5.87
N GLY A 132 8.87 -19.62 4.81
CA GLY A 132 8.76 -20.93 4.17
C GLY A 132 7.40 -21.18 3.50
N ARG A 133 6.58 -20.14 3.37
CA ARG A 133 5.26 -20.10 2.73
C ARG A 133 4.99 -18.72 2.17
N ALA A 134 3.93 -18.58 1.36
CA ALA A 134 3.40 -17.26 1.01
C ALA A 134 2.98 -16.48 2.27
N ALA A 135 3.19 -15.17 2.25
CA ALA A 135 2.78 -14.26 3.31
C ALA A 135 1.26 -14.09 3.32
N GLY A 136 0.66 -14.15 4.51
CA GLY A 136 -0.75 -13.83 4.69
C GLY A 136 -0.98 -12.32 4.80
N PRO A 137 -2.25 -11.88 4.82
CA PRO A 137 -2.65 -10.48 5.01
C PRO A 137 -1.89 -9.75 6.12
N THR A 138 -1.78 -10.37 7.30
CA THR A 138 -1.06 -9.80 8.44
C THR A 138 0.42 -9.60 8.17
N GLU A 139 1.08 -10.58 7.56
CA GLU A 139 2.51 -10.50 7.25
C GLU A 139 2.79 -9.44 6.17
N LEU A 140 1.96 -9.37 5.13
CA LEU A 140 2.06 -8.34 4.10
C LEU A 140 1.86 -6.93 4.68
N TYR A 141 0.91 -6.76 5.59
CA TYR A 141 0.67 -5.47 6.23
C TYR A 141 1.78 -5.09 7.23
N LEU A 142 2.38 -6.06 7.91
CA LEU A 142 3.59 -5.85 8.70
C LEU A 142 4.77 -5.40 7.83
N ALA A 143 4.97 -6.00 6.64
CA ALA A 143 6.00 -5.57 5.69
C ALA A 143 5.72 -4.19 5.11
N HIS A 144 4.46 -3.85 4.84
CA HIS A 144 4.08 -2.49 4.45
C HIS A 144 4.49 -1.46 5.52
N PHE A 145 4.19 -1.76 6.79
CA PHE A 145 4.43 -0.86 7.91
C PHE A 145 5.91 -0.75 8.33
N LEU A 146 6.62 -1.88 8.43
CA LEU A 146 8.01 -1.94 8.92
C LEU A 146 9.06 -1.92 7.80
N GLY A 147 8.63 -2.03 6.55
CA GLY A 147 9.48 -2.46 5.45
C GLY A 147 9.78 -3.97 5.49
N PRO A 148 10.16 -4.58 4.36
CA PRO A 148 10.37 -6.03 4.25
C PRO A 148 11.46 -6.55 5.19
N ALA A 149 12.57 -5.83 5.36
CA ALA A 149 13.65 -6.23 6.27
C ALA A 149 13.21 -6.17 7.75
N GLY A 150 12.48 -5.13 8.15
CA GLY A 150 11.96 -4.99 9.50
C GLY A 150 10.93 -6.06 9.84
N ALA A 151 10.02 -6.34 8.90
CA ALA A 151 9.04 -7.42 9.03
C ALA A 151 9.69 -8.81 9.04
N GLY A 152 10.71 -9.06 8.20
CA GLY A 152 11.48 -10.30 8.26
C GLY A 152 12.11 -10.52 9.63
N LYS A 153 12.79 -9.50 10.18
CA LYS A 153 13.34 -9.56 11.55
C LYS A 153 12.26 -9.81 12.61
N PHE A 154 11.12 -9.13 12.48
CA PHE A 154 9.97 -9.29 13.38
C PHE A 154 9.43 -10.73 13.34
N LEU A 155 9.16 -11.27 12.15
CA LEU A 155 8.52 -12.56 11.95
C LEU A 155 9.44 -13.72 12.32
N SER A 156 10.74 -13.63 12.02
CA SER A 156 11.73 -14.61 12.49
C SER A 156 11.76 -14.68 14.01
N ALA A 157 11.78 -13.52 14.69
CA ALA A 157 11.79 -13.49 16.15
C ALA A 157 10.45 -13.94 16.75
N LEU A 158 9.32 -13.65 16.09
CA LEU A 158 8.00 -14.07 16.53
C LEU A 158 7.89 -15.61 16.58
N ALA A 159 8.48 -16.30 15.61
CA ALA A 159 8.44 -17.76 15.53
C ALA A 159 9.15 -18.45 16.70
N THR A 160 10.22 -17.85 17.23
CA THR A 160 11.06 -18.47 18.27
C THR A 160 10.89 -17.86 19.66
N ALA A 161 10.55 -16.58 19.74
CA ALA A 161 10.49 -15.80 20.99
C ALA A 161 9.31 -14.81 20.98
N PRO A 162 8.05 -15.29 20.91
CA PRO A 162 6.87 -14.45 20.74
C PRO A 162 6.65 -13.41 21.84
N GLN A 163 7.18 -13.66 23.04
CA GLN A 163 7.06 -12.78 24.21
C GLN A 163 8.14 -11.68 24.26
N THR A 164 9.09 -11.65 23.32
CA THR A 164 10.09 -10.58 23.26
C THR A 164 9.42 -9.23 23.01
N ALA A 165 9.80 -8.22 23.79
CA ALA A 165 9.38 -6.84 23.57
C ALA A 165 9.82 -6.35 22.19
N ALA A 166 8.89 -6.07 21.28
CA ALA A 166 9.20 -5.73 19.89
C ALA A 166 10.05 -4.45 19.77
N ALA A 167 9.92 -3.55 20.74
CA ALA A 167 10.68 -2.31 20.80
C ALA A 167 12.20 -2.52 20.96
N THR A 168 12.66 -3.65 21.52
CA THR A 168 14.09 -3.95 21.62
C THR A 168 14.67 -4.39 20.27
N LEU A 169 13.85 -5.06 19.45
CA LEU A 169 14.23 -5.52 18.11
C LEU A 169 14.18 -4.40 17.07
N LEU A 170 13.22 -3.48 17.19
CA LEU A 170 12.93 -2.45 16.20
C LEU A 170 12.85 -1.05 16.84
N PRO A 171 13.94 -0.54 17.47
CA PRO A 171 13.89 0.68 18.28
C PRO A 171 13.48 1.92 17.48
N ALA A 172 13.93 2.05 16.22
CA ALA A 172 13.55 3.18 15.36
C ALA A 172 12.05 3.17 15.02
N ALA A 173 11.50 2.01 14.65
CA ALA A 173 10.07 1.87 14.39
C ALA A 173 9.23 2.10 15.66
N ALA A 174 9.72 1.65 16.81
CA ALA A 174 9.10 1.84 18.11
C ALA A 174 9.07 3.32 18.55
N ALA A 175 10.13 4.06 18.26
CA ALA A 175 10.20 5.50 18.50
C ALA A 175 9.21 6.27 17.60
N ALA A 176 9.14 5.92 16.32
CA ALA A 176 8.23 6.55 15.36
C ALA A 176 6.75 6.20 15.60
N ASN A 177 6.46 5.01 16.15
CA ASN A 177 5.11 4.45 16.25
C ASN A 177 4.78 3.95 17.65
N ARG A 178 4.94 4.83 18.65
CA ARG A 178 4.75 4.51 20.08
C ARG A 178 3.43 3.76 20.37
N GLY A 179 2.31 4.17 19.77
CA GLY A 179 1.00 3.53 20.01
C GLY A 179 0.88 2.09 19.50
N VAL A 180 1.75 1.67 18.58
CA VAL A 180 1.84 0.29 18.11
C VAL A 180 2.68 -0.54 19.08
N PHE A 181 3.85 -0.02 19.45
CA PHE A 181 4.88 -0.76 20.19
C PHE A 181 4.70 -0.75 21.71
N PHE A 182 3.86 0.13 22.26
CA PHE A 182 3.66 0.28 23.69
C PHE A 182 2.17 0.34 24.03
N ALA A 183 1.81 -0.16 25.21
CA ALA A 183 0.49 0.01 25.80
C ALA A 183 0.31 1.44 26.35
N ALA A 184 -0.93 1.77 26.75
CA ALA A 184 -1.28 3.11 27.23
C ALA A 184 -0.55 3.49 28.53
N ASP A 185 -0.23 2.50 29.36
CA ASP A 185 0.59 2.64 30.58
C ASP A 185 2.10 2.71 30.29
N GLY A 186 2.50 2.63 29.02
CA GLY A 186 3.89 2.68 28.57
C GLY A 186 4.61 1.34 28.56
N ALA A 187 3.98 0.24 28.98
CA ALA A 187 4.58 -1.09 28.91
C ALA A 187 4.87 -1.49 27.45
N PRO A 188 6.05 -2.07 27.15
CA PRO A 188 6.36 -2.51 25.79
C PRO A 188 5.51 -3.73 25.41
N ARG A 189 4.94 -3.70 24.21
CA ARG A 189 4.24 -4.87 23.65
C ARG A 189 5.23 -5.90 23.12
N SER A 190 4.88 -7.16 23.33
CA SER A 190 5.53 -8.30 22.73
C SER A 190 5.27 -8.39 21.22
N LEU A 191 6.10 -9.18 20.52
CA LEU A 191 5.89 -9.50 19.11
C LEU A 191 4.50 -10.12 18.89
N ALA A 192 4.09 -11.08 19.74
CA ALA A 192 2.79 -11.74 19.63
C ALA A 192 1.62 -10.77 19.79
N GLU A 193 1.69 -9.84 20.74
CA GLU A 193 0.63 -8.83 20.91
C GLU A 193 0.52 -7.89 19.72
N ILE A 194 1.64 -7.48 19.12
CA ILE A 194 1.61 -6.64 17.92
C ILE A 194 1.05 -7.42 16.73
N HIS A 195 1.49 -8.66 16.52
CA HIS A 195 0.98 -9.52 15.43
C HIS A 195 -0.53 -9.73 15.58
N ALA A 196 -1.02 -10.11 16.76
CA ALA A 196 -2.45 -10.31 17.01
C ALA A 196 -3.29 -9.05 16.75
N ARG A 197 -2.75 -7.86 17.08
CA ARG A 197 -3.42 -6.59 16.78
C ARG A 197 -3.46 -6.25 15.30
N PHE A 198 -2.46 -6.67 14.53
CA PHE A 198 -2.45 -6.52 13.07
C PHE A 198 -3.43 -7.53 12.45
N ALA A 199 -3.41 -8.78 12.91
CA ALA A 199 -4.32 -9.84 12.49
C ALA A 199 -5.80 -9.50 12.70
N ALA A 200 -6.12 -8.87 13.83
CA ALA A 200 -7.47 -8.36 14.09
C ALA A 200 -7.98 -7.36 13.03
N LYS A 201 -7.11 -6.65 12.32
CA LYS A 201 -7.51 -5.72 11.24
C LYS A 201 -8.03 -6.44 10.00
N PHE A 202 -7.63 -7.70 9.81
CA PHE A 202 -8.01 -8.54 8.68
C PHE A 202 -9.03 -9.62 9.08
N GLY A 203 -9.54 -9.59 10.32
CA GLY A 203 -10.46 -10.62 10.83
C GLY A 203 -9.78 -11.94 11.20
N GLU A 204 -8.45 -11.98 11.25
CA GLU A 204 -7.64 -13.14 11.64
C GLU A 204 -7.53 -13.18 13.18
N GLY A 205 -8.60 -13.61 13.86
CA GLY A 205 -8.64 -13.74 15.33
C GLY A 205 -8.53 -15.20 15.79
N ALA A 206 -7.95 -15.43 16.98
CA ALA A 206 -7.78 -16.75 17.59
C ALA A 206 -9.13 -17.50 17.69
N GLY A 207 -9.32 -18.51 16.83
CA GLY A 207 -10.47 -19.41 16.85
C GLY A 207 -11.41 -19.40 15.63
N GLY A 208 -11.07 -18.74 14.53
CA GLY A 208 -11.90 -18.72 13.31
C GLY A 208 -11.20 -19.38 12.11
N ALA A 209 -11.93 -20.23 11.40
CA ALA A 209 -11.51 -20.93 10.18
C ALA A 209 -10.67 -20.05 9.23
N THR A 210 -9.67 -20.67 8.60
CA THR A 210 -9.03 -20.15 7.38
C THR A 210 -10.12 -19.62 6.45
N PRO A 211 -10.16 -18.30 6.15
CA PRO A 211 -11.01 -17.84 5.08
C PRO A 211 -10.49 -18.53 3.83
N ALA A 212 -11.35 -19.33 3.19
CA ALA A 212 -11.08 -19.85 1.87
C ALA A 212 -10.67 -18.66 0.99
N SER A 213 -9.50 -18.76 0.36
CA SER A 213 -8.99 -17.82 -0.63
C SER A 213 -10.02 -17.70 -1.74
N GLY A 214 -10.94 -16.74 -1.60
CA GLY A 214 -12.03 -16.50 -2.52
C GLY A 214 -11.71 -15.27 -3.34
N ASN A 215 -11.09 -15.47 -4.51
CA ASN A 215 -10.87 -14.45 -5.55
C ASN A 215 -12.20 -13.96 -6.20
N ALA A 216 -13.29 -13.86 -5.44
CA ALA A 216 -14.57 -13.37 -5.94
C ALA A 216 -14.48 -11.84 -6.17
N LEU A 217 -13.96 -11.47 -7.33
CA LEU A 217 -13.99 -10.11 -7.85
C LEU A 217 -15.46 -9.71 -8.07
N PRO A 218 -15.87 -8.46 -7.76
CA PRO A 218 -17.20 -7.98 -8.14
C PRO A 218 -17.36 -8.02 -9.67
N GLU A 219 -18.45 -8.63 -10.15
CA GLU A 219 -18.83 -8.69 -11.58
C GLU A 219 -19.13 -7.28 -12.13
N ASN A 220 -18.10 -6.56 -12.55
CA ASN A 220 -18.21 -5.46 -13.53
C ASN A 220 -16.82 -5.06 -14.02
N THR A 221 -16.36 -5.67 -15.11
CA THR A 221 -15.09 -5.29 -15.78
C THR A 221 -15.30 -5.16 -17.28
N ALA A 222 -15.70 -3.98 -17.73
CA ALA A 222 -15.32 -3.51 -19.06
C ALA A 222 -13.85 -3.03 -19.00
N PRO A 223 -13.02 -3.28 -20.04
CA PRO A 223 -11.67 -2.73 -20.10
C PRO A 223 -11.77 -1.24 -20.42
N ALA A 224 -11.55 -0.37 -19.43
CA ALA A 224 -11.34 1.05 -19.66
C ALA A 224 -9.84 1.34 -19.75
N ALA A 225 -9.47 2.12 -20.77
CA ALA A 225 -8.14 2.67 -20.93
C ALA A 225 -7.69 3.43 -19.68
N ILE A 226 -6.36 3.50 -19.48
CA ILE A 226 -5.68 4.29 -18.45
C ILE A 226 -6.42 5.62 -18.25
N ASP A 227 -6.89 5.86 -17.03
CA ASP A 227 -7.80 6.96 -16.72
C ASP A 227 -7.14 8.32 -17.08
N ALA A 228 -7.96 9.33 -17.37
CA ALA A 228 -7.52 10.65 -17.86
C ALA A 228 -6.35 11.31 -17.09
N PRO A 229 -6.19 11.15 -15.75
CA PRO A 229 -5.07 11.74 -15.00
C PRO A 229 -3.69 11.19 -15.39
N ALA A 230 -3.57 9.88 -15.66
CA ALA A 230 -2.30 9.28 -16.08
C ALA A 230 -1.91 9.72 -17.51
N ALA A 231 -2.90 9.88 -18.38
CA ALA A 231 -2.71 10.45 -19.72
C ALA A 231 -2.31 11.94 -19.67
N ALA A 232 -2.93 12.73 -18.78
CA ALA A 232 -2.59 14.13 -18.57
C ALA A 232 -1.17 14.30 -18.00
N ALA A 233 -0.77 13.45 -17.04
CA ALA A 233 0.59 13.45 -16.50
C ALA A 233 1.63 13.11 -17.57
N ARG A 234 1.33 12.13 -18.46
CA ARG A 234 2.17 11.83 -19.61
C ARG A 234 2.26 12.99 -20.59
N ALA A 235 1.15 13.66 -20.89
CA ALA A 235 1.14 14.83 -21.77
C ALA A 235 1.98 15.98 -21.19
N ALA A 236 1.87 16.23 -19.88
CA ALA A 236 2.70 17.20 -19.17
C ALA A 236 4.20 16.83 -19.23
N TYR A 237 4.53 15.54 -19.07
CA TYR A 237 5.91 15.06 -19.24
C TYR A 237 6.43 15.28 -20.66
N LEU A 238 5.66 14.96 -21.70
CA LEU A 238 6.07 15.14 -23.09
C LEU A 238 6.31 16.62 -23.42
N LEU A 239 5.45 17.52 -22.94
CA LEU A 239 5.65 18.97 -23.09
C LEU A 239 6.93 19.46 -22.40
N LEU A 240 7.24 18.94 -21.21
CA LEU A 240 8.48 19.28 -20.51
C LEU A 240 9.73 18.75 -21.22
N ALA A 241 9.63 17.57 -21.85
CA ALA A 241 10.73 16.97 -22.61
C ALA A 241 11.04 17.74 -23.91
N GLU A 242 10.03 18.29 -24.57
CA GLU A 242 10.19 19.11 -25.79
C GLU A 242 10.79 20.50 -25.52
N LEU A 243 10.60 21.04 -24.31
CA LEU A 243 11.12 22.36 -23.92
C LEU A 243 12.53 22.31 -23.30
N GLY A 244 13.09 21.11 -23.09
CA GLY A 244 14.39 20.89 -22.44
C GLY A 244 15.45 20.28 -23.36
N GLY A 245 15.21 20.22 -24.67
CA GLY A 245 16.14 19.74 -25.70
C GLY A 245 16.88 20.87 -26.41
#